data_AF-A0A484MKF2-F1
#
_entry.id   AF-A0A484MKF2-F1
#
_cell.length_a   1.000
_cell.length_b   1.000
_cell.length_c   1.000
_cell.angle_alpha   90.00
_cell.angle_beta   90.00
_cell.angle_gamma   90.00
#
_symmetry.space_group_name_H-M   'P 1'
#
loop_
_entity.id
_entity.type
_entity.pdbx_description
1 polymer ?
#
loop_
_entity_poly.entity_id
_entity_poly.type
_entity_poly.pdbx_seq_one_letter_code
_entity_poly.pdbx_strand_id
1 'polypeptide(L)'
;MATISFSSPAAASPRSSISSPSVCFSHNASTLSFHSLPKSSPIFTSVTLRPINRTKPRLLNVSVFVANKLSETDSVSVPSEQGAIDAVFPKASGVYAVYDSNGDLQFIGISRNLAASVLSHKISLPDLCSSVKFDVVDDPDKTALTQSWRSWIEEHIAVTGKVPPGNDSGNTTWIHQQPKKKKTDLRLTPGRRVQLTVPLEDLIDRLVKENKVVAFIKGSRNAPLCGFSQRVVAILESQGVDYESIDVLDEEHNNGLRETLKRYSNWPTFPQVFVNGELVGGCDILMSMYEKGEIASLLKS
;
A
#
# COMPACT_ATOMS: atom_id res chain seq x y z
N MET A 1 0.37 -50.94 -63.45
CA MET A 1 1.61 -51.61 -63.00
C MET A 1 2.12 -50.84 -61.79
N ALA A 2 2.43 -51.34 -60.61
CA ALA A 2 2.38 -52.64 -59.91
C ALA A 2 2.68 -52.24 -58.43
N THR A 3 1.75 -52.37 -57.48
CA THR A 3 1.65 -53.41 -56.42
C THR A 3 2.75 -53.48 -55.33
N ILE A 4 2.29 -53.44 -54.05
CA ILE A 4 2.68 -54.29 -52.87
C ILE A 4 4.04 -53.94 -52.18
N SER A 5 4.32 -54.06 -50.87
CA SER A 5 3.63 -54.18 -49.56
C SER A 5 4.71 -54.25 -48.45
N PHE A 6 4.33 -53.88 -47.21
CA PHE A 6 4.74 -54.37 -45.86
C PHE A 6 6.21 -54.73 -45.49
N SER A 7 6.65 -54.31 -44.29
CA SER A 7 6.84 -55.19 -43.11
C SER A 7 7.43 -54.46 -41.87
N SER A 8 6.85 -54.72 -40.69
CA SER A 8 7.43 -54.54 -39.33
C SER A 8 8.32 -55.73 -38.93
N PRO A 9 9.10 -55.67 -37.82
CA PRO A 9 8.68 -56.28 -36.53
C PRO A 9 9.06 -55.41 -35.28
N ALA A 10 8.30 -55.36 -34.16
CA ALA A 10 8.27 -56.24 -32.96
C ALA A 10 9.63 -56.37 -32.23
N ALA A 11 9.82 -56.39 -30.90
CA ALA A 11 9.03 -56.24 -29.66
C ALA A 11 10.03 -56.27 -28.46
N ALA A 12 9.57 -55.94 -27.25
CA ALA A 12 9.92 -56.53 -25.93
C ALA A 12 10.33 -55.54 -24.81
N SER A 13 9.46 -55.47 -23.79
CA SER A 13 9.77 -55.07 -22.41
C SER A 13 10.44 -56.23 -21.64
N PRO A 14 11.01 -56.00 -20.44
CA PRO A 14 10.21 -56.32 -19.25
C PRO A 14 10.40 -55.38 -18.04
N ARG A 15 9.44 -55.53 -17.11
CA ARG A 15 9.28 -54.92 -15.78
C ARG A 15 10.19 -55.52 -14.71
N SER A 16 10.09 -54.93 -13.51
CA SER A 16 10.31 -55.45 -12.14
C SER A 16 11.64 -54.99 -11.51
N SER A 17 11.76 -54.63 -10.22
CA SER A 17 10.85 -54.62 -9.07
C SER A 17 11.61 -54.01 -7.86
N ILE A 18 10.88 -53.34 -6.97
CA ILE A 18 10.90 -53.47 -5.49
C ILE A 18 12.28 -53.57 -4.79
N SER A 19 12.59 -52.61 -3.90
CA SER A 19 12.74 -52.86 -2.45
C SER A 19 13.39 -51.68 -1.70
N SER A 20 12.72 -51.25 -0.64
CA SER A 20 13.33 -50.58 0.53
C SER A 20 13.98 -51.64 1.44
N PRO A 21 14.98 -51.26 2.25
CA PRO A 21 14.85 -51.49 3.71
C PRO A 21 15.41 -50.29 4.52
N SER A 22 14.69 -49.79 5.53
CA SER A 22 14.71 -50.20 6.95
C SER A 22 15.82 -49.58 7.80
N VAL A 23 15.35 -48.69 8.68
CA VAL A 23 15.76 -48.36 10.07
C VAL A 23 16.89 -49.20 10.70
N CYS A 24 17.84 -48.52 11.34
CA CYS A 24 18.44 -48.97 12.60
C CYS A 24 18.74 -47.78 13.53
N PHE A 25 18.20 -47.88 14.74
CA PHE A 25 18.57 -47.12 15.94
C PHE A 25 19.97 -47.52 16.44
N SER A 26 20.67 -46.61 17.11
CA SER A 26 21.57 -47.00 18.20
C SER A 26 21.53 -45.95 19.31
N HIS A 27 21.24 -46.45 20.51
CA HIS A 27 21.33 -45.78 21.80
C HIS A 27 22.79 -45.52 22.17
N ASN A 28 23.05 -44.42 22.88
CA ASN A 28 23.73 -44.55 24.16
C ASN A 28 23.41 -43.38 25.09
N ALA A 29 23.08 -43.73 26.33
CA ALA A 29 22.69 -42.84 27.41
C ALA A 29 23.79 -42.80 28.48
N SER A 30 23.77 -41.67 29.20
CA SER A 30 24.14 -41.50 30.62
C SER A 30 25.63 -41.46 31.00
N THR A 31 26.09 -40.30 31.50
CA THR A 31 26.66 -40.22 32.85
C THR A 31 26.55 -38.80 33.43
N LEU A 32 25.90 -38.69 34.59
CA LEU A 32 25.90 -37.54 35.50
C LEU A 32 27.18 -37.55 36.35
N SER A 33 27.78 -36.40 36.63
CA SER A 33 28.31 -36.11 37.97
C SER A 33 28.60 -34.62 38.19
N PHE A 34 28.29 -34.23 39.42
CA PHE A 34 28.42 -32.92 40.05
C PHE A 34 29.89 -32.53 40.27
N HIS A 35 30.22 -31.23 40.21
CA HIS A 35 31.13 -30.60 41.17
C HIS A 35 30.91 -29.08 41.28
N SER A 36 31.15 -28.59 42.50
CA SER A 36 30.75 -27.33 43.10
C SER A 36 31.49 -26.07 42.63
N LEU A 37 30.85 -24.93 42.94
CA LEU A 37 31.28 -23.53 42.89
C LEU A 37 32.71 -23.26 43.41
N PRO A 38 33.28 -22.09 43.03
CA PRO A 38 33.49 -21.07 44.07
C PRO A 38 33.01 -19.66 43.72
N LYS A 39 32.79 -18.90 44.80
CA LYS A 39 32.26 -17.54 44.94
C LYS A 39 33.11 -16.47 44.22
N SER A 40 32.44 -15.47 43.65
CA SER A 40 32.93 -14.08 43.69
C SER A 40 31.76 -13.11 43.85
N SER A 41 31.94 -12.16 44.76
CA SER A 41 30.96 -11.16 45.18
C SER A 41 30.99 -9.94 44.25
N PRO A 42 29.86 -9.32 43.87
CA PRO A 42 29.86 -7.95 43.43
C PRO A 42 29.47 -6.99 44.56
N ILE A 43 30.13 -5.85 44.54
CA ILE A 43 30.03 -4.71 45.43
C ILE A 43 28.63 -4.07 45.29
N PHE A 44 27.96 -3.83 46.41
CA PHE A 44 26.71 -3.07 46.49
C PHE A 44 27.01 -1.57 46.33
N THR A 45 26.57 -0.95 45.24
CA THR A 45 26.35 0.49 45.17
C THR A 45 24.93 0.82 45.63
N SER A 46 24.83 1.67 46.65
CA SER A 46 23.59 2.17 47.24
C SER A 46 22.75 2.93 46.20
N VAL A 47 21.54 2.44 45.92
CA VAL A 47 20.53 3.13 45.10
C VAL A 47 19.66 3.97 46.03
N THR A 48 19.77 5.30 45.93
CA THR A 48 18.88 6.23 46.63
C THR A 48 17.53 6.26 45.92
N LEU A 49 16.49 5.76 46.59
CA LEU A 49 15.10 5.85 46.12
C LEU A 49 14.64 7.31 46.10
N ARG A 50 14.29 7.84 44.93
CA ARG A 50 13.56 9.11 44.79
C ARG A 50 12.07 8.89 45.12
N PRO A 51 11.37 9.85 45.74
CA PRO A 51 9.96 9.70 46.05
C PRO A 51 9.13 9.66 44.75
N ILE A 52 8.21 8.69 44.68
CA ILE A 52 7.18 8.61 43.65
C ILE A 52 6.22 9.78 43.87
N ASN A 53 6.23 10.76 42.97
CA ASN A 53 5.17 11.75 42.90
C ASN A 53 3.86 11.03 42.55
N ARG A 54 2.93 11.00 43.51
CA ARG A 54 1.54 10.61 43.27
C ARG A 54 0.94 11.59 42.25
N THR A 55 0.85 11.18 41.00
CA THR A 55 0.04 11.87 39.99
C THR A 55 -1.42 11.79 40.42
N LYS A 56 -2.04 12.96 40.62
CA LYS A 56 -3.49 13.10 40.83
C LYS A 56 -4.21 12.39 39.67
N PRO A 57 -5.34 11.69 39.93
CA PRO A 57 -6.14 11.14 38.85
C PRO A 57 -6.60 12.31 37.96
N ARG A 58 -6.20 12.28 36.69
CA ARG A 58 -6.78 13.15 35.66
C ARG A 58 -8.25 12.75 35.55
N LEU A 59 -9.14 13.65 35.96
CA LEU A 59 -10.54 13.58 35.58
C LEU A 59 -10.58 13.61 34.04
N LEU A 60 -10.96 12.49 33.44
CA LEU A 60 -11.37 12.44 32.05
C LEU A 60 -12.67 13.23 31.98
N ASN A 61 -12.60 14.50 31.61
CA ASN A 61 -13.76 15.18 31.05
C ASN A 61 -14.07 14.45 29.75
N VAL A 62 -15.01 13.52 29.81
CA VAL A 62 -15.68 12.99 28.62
C VAL A 62 -16.49 14.15 28.09
N SER A 63 -15.88 14.96 27.23
CA SER A 63 -16.61 15.87 26.36
C SER A 63 -17.40 14.97 25.42
N VAL A 64 -18.68 14.76 25.73
CA VAL A 64 -19.60 14.08 24.84
C VAL A 64 -19.82 15.03 23.67
N PHE A 65 -18.98 14.90 22.64
CA PHE A 65 -19.16 15.65 21.40
C PHE A 65 -20.45 15.13 20.76
N VAL A 66 -21.46 15.97 20.69
CA VAL A 66 -22.72 15.65 20.03
C VAL A 66 -22.53 16.02 18.56
N ALA A 67 -22.19 15.01 17.75
CA ALA A 67 -22.25 15.15 16.30
C ALA A 67 -23.67 15.53 15.88
N ASN A 68 -23.81 16.36 14.85
CA ASN A 68 -25.12 16.78 14.36
C ASN A 68 -25.88 15.56 13.83
N LYS A 69 -27.21 15.56 13.99
CA LYS A 69 -28.05 14.49 13.43
C LYS A 69 -28.16 14.59 11.91
N LEU A 70 -28.45 13.46 11.25
CA LEU A 70 -28.58 13.41 9.80
C LEU A 70 -29.75 14.31 9.30
N SER A 71 -30.84 14.36 10.07
CA SER A 71 -32.00 15.24 9.80
C SER A 71 -31.69 16.73 9.96
N GLU A 72 -30.76 17.09 10.85
CA GLU A 72 -30.38 18.48 11.16
C GLU A 72 -29.29 19.02 10.22
N THR A 73 -28.66 18.14 9.45
CA THR A 73 -27.56 18.50 8.55
C THR A 73 -28.07 18.94 7.18
N ASP A 74 -27.55 20.05 6.67
CA ASP A 74 -27.89 20.57 5.33
C ASP A 74 -27.31 19.70 4.20
N SER A 75 -28.07 19.53 3.13
CA SER A 75 -27.64 18.82 1.93
C SER A 75 -26.97 19.76 0.95
N VAL A 76 -25.84 19.32 0.37
CA VAL A 76 -25.03 20.09 -0.55
C VAL A 76 -24.85 19.31 -1.86
N SER A 77 -25.15 19.95 -2.99
CA SER A 77 -24.97 19.34 -4.32
C SER A 77 -23.49 19.10 -4.63
N VAL A 78 -23.19 17.97 -5.26
CA VAL A 78 -21.81 17.58 -5.59
C VAL A 78 -21.45 18.05 -7.01
N PRO A 79 -20.57 19.05 -7.17
CA PRO A 79 -20.11 19.49 -8.49
C PRO A 79 -19.21 18.44 -9.15
N SER A 80 -19.14 18.46 -10.48
CA SER A 80 -18.34 17.50 -11.26
C SER A 80 -16.84 17.85 -11.32
N GLU A 81 -16.46 19.09 -11.00
CA GLU A 81 -15.07 19.58 -11.11
C GLU A 81 -14.37 19.66 -9.76
N GLN A 82 -13.11 19.22 -9.70
CA GLN A 82 -12.30 19.21 -8.47
C GLN A 82 -12.18 20.58 -7.80
N GLY A 83 -11.98 21.65 -8.59
CA GLY A 83 -11.84 23.01 -8.06
C GLY A 83 -13.11 23.50 -7.36
N ALA A 84 -14.28 23.06 -7.82
CA ALA A 84 -15.56 23.40 -7.20
C ALA A 84 -15.84 22.54 -5.96
N ILE A 85 -15.39 21.28 -5.93
CA ILE A 85 -15.48 20.40 -4.73
C ILE A 85 -14.74 21.03 -3.55
N ASP A 86 -13.51 21.49 -3.76
CA ASP A 86 -12.66 22.06 -2.70
C ASP A 86 -13.23 23.37 -2.11
N ALA A 87 -14.08 24.08 -2.86
CA ALA A 87 -14.77 25.28 -2.39
C ALA A 87 -16.01 24.97 -1.53
N VAL A 88 -16.58 23.77 -1.72
CA VAL A 88 -17.87 23.37 -1.15
C VAL A 88 -17.69 22.42 0.03
N PHE A 89 -16.75 21.49 -0.07
CA PHE A 89 -16.49 20.48 0.95
C PHE A 89 -15.18 20.75 1.68
N PRO A 90 -15.17 20.66 3.02
CA PRO A 90 -13.97 20.93 3.80
C PRO A 90 -12.93 19.81 3.66
N LYS A 91 -11.65 20.19 3.67
CA LYS A 91 -10.51 19.27 3.79
C LYS A 91 -10.30 18.84 5.25
N ALA A 92 -11.38 18.38 5.88
CA ALA A 92 -11.45 18.00 7.29
C ALA A 92 -11.89 16.54 7.47
N SER A 93 -11.78 16.05 8.70
CA SER A 93 -12.26 14.72 9.07
C SER A 93 -13.73 14.79 9.51
N GLY A 94 -14.51 13.76 9.19
CA GLY A 94 -15.92 13.76 9.53
C GLY A 94 -16.69 12.55 8.99
N VAL A 95 -18.01 12.64 9.14
CA VAL A 95 -19.00 11.71 8.60
C VAL A 95 -19.73 12.36 7.43
N TYR A 96 -20.13 11.56 6.43
CA TYR A 96 -20.88 12.05 5.29
C TYR A 96 -21.86 11.00 4.76
N ALA A 97 -22.96 11.47 4.19
CA ALA A 97 -24.07 10.70 3.67
C ALA A 97 -24.29 11.12 2.22
N VAL A 98 -24.25 10.15 1.31
CA VAL A 98 -24.35 10.35 -0.14
C VAL A 98 -25.73 9.96 -0.63
N TYR A 99 -26.34 10.86 -1.39
CA TYR A 99 -27.65 10.72 -1.98
C TYR A 99 -27.57 10.73 -3.51
N ASP A 100 -28.43 9.93 -4.14
CA ASP A 100 -28.57 9.93 -5.59
C ASP A 100 -29.42 11.10 -6.11
N SER A 101 -29.71 11.11 -7.42
CA SER A 101 -30.53 12.15 -8.06
C SER A 101 -31.99 12.15 -7.61
N ASN A 102 -32.47 11.03 -7.05
CA ASN A 102 -33.84 10.89 -6.55
C ASN A 102 -33.96 11.35 -5.09
N GLY A 103 -32.83 11.63 -4.43
CA GLY A 103 -32.78 11.98 -3.02
C GLY A 103 -32.78 10.78 -2.08
N ASP A 104 -32.53 9.57 -2.60
CA ASP A 104 -32.42 8.37 -1.80
C ASP A 104 -31.02 8.22 -1.22
N LEU A 105 -30.94 7.85 0.06
CA LEU A 105 -29.66 7.65 0.75
C LEU A 105 -29.00 6.35 0.26
N GLN A 106 -27.84 6.49 -0.38
CA GLN A 106 -27.12 5.36 -0.94
C GLN A 106 -26.01 4.86 -0.02
N PHE A 107 -25.32 5.76 0.68
CA PHE A 107 -24.14 5.41 1.47
C PHE A 107 -23.86 6.41 2.59
N ILE A 108 -23.40 5.91 3.75
CA ILE A 108 -22.83 6.71 4.83
C ILE A 108 -21.38 6.26 5.08
N GLY A 109 -20.45 7.20 5.02
CA GLY A 109 -19.02 6.96 5.23
C GLY A 109 -18.40 7.88 6.29
N ILE A 110 -17.20 7.50 6.73
CA ILE A 110 -16.31 8.35 7.50
C ILE A 110 -15.04 8.61 6.70
N SER A 111 -14.48 9.80 6.82
CA SER A 111 -13.22 10.13 6.14
C SER A 111 -12.36 11.06 6.97
N ARG A 112 -11.06 11.03 6.72
CA ARG A 112 -10.11 12.04 7.21
C ARG A 112 -10.05 13.29 6.31
N ASN A 113 -10.62 13.19 5.12
CA ASN A 113 -10.72 14.27 4.15
C ASN A 113 -12.03 14.11 3.37
N LEU A 114 -13.06 14.83 3.82
CA LEU A 114 -14.40 14.78 3.23
C LEU A 114 -14.38 15.15 1.74
N ALA A 115 -13.75 16.26 1.37
CA ALA A 115 -13.63 16.71 -0.02
C ALA A 115 -13.05 15.62 -0.94
N ALA A 116 -11.93 14.99 -0.54
CA ALA A 116 -11.28 13.95 -1.34
C ALA A 116 -12.15 12.68 -1.47
N SER A 117 -12.85 12.29 -0.41
CA SER A 117 -13.74 11.13 -0.45
C SER A 117 -14.97 11.37 -1.32
N VAL A 118 -15.61 12.53 -1.20
CA VAL A 118 -16.78 12.90 -2.00
C VAL A 118 -16.41 12.98 -3.48
N LEU A 119 -15.28 13.61 -3.83
CA LEU A 119 -14.79 13.61 -5.20
C LEU A 119 -14.61 12.17 -5.72
N SER A 120 -13.92 11.32 -4.96
CA SER A 120 -13.65 9.96 -5.38
C SER A 120 -14.94 9.23 -5.74
N HIS A 121 -15.97 9.35 -4.90
CA HIS A 121 -17.29 8.78 -5.15
C HIS A 121 -17.97 9.40 -6.36
N LYS A 122 -17.87 10.72 -6.55
CA LYS A 122 -18.44 11.40 -7.73
C LYS A 122 -17.82 10.92 -9.03
N ILE A 123 -16.51 10.69 -9.03
CA ILE A 123 -15.77 10.19 -10.19
C ILE A 123 -16.15 8.73 -10.47
N SER A 124 -16.23 7.89 -9.43
CA SER A 124 -16.48 6.45 -9.62
C SER A 124 -17.95 6.11 -9.84
N LEU A 125 -18.86 6.87 -9.24
CA LEU A 125 -20.30 6.61 -9.16
C LEU A 125 -21.09 7.91 -9.44
N PRO A 126 -20.98 8.50 -10.63
CA PRO A 126 -21.55 9.82 -10.94
C PRO A 126 -23.07 9.89 -10.75
N ASP A 127 -23.78 8.78 -10.99
CA ASP A 127 -25.24 8.68 -10.90
C ASP A 127 -25.73 8.53 -9.44
N LEU A 128 -24.93 7.89 -8.58
CA LEU A 128 -25.28 7.63 -7.18
C LEU A 128 -24.82 8.75 -6.24
N CYS A 129 -23.98 9.68 -6.72
CA CYS A 129 -23.40 10.77 -5.94
C CYS A 129 -23.87 12.12 -6.48
N SER A 130 -25.09 12.52 -6.15
CA SER A 130 -25.69 13.78 -6.60
C SER A 130 -25.66 14.87 -5.52
N SER A 131 -25.97 14.50 -4.28
CA SER A 131 -25.89 15.42 -3.14
C SER A 131 -25.33 14.72 -1.91
N VAL A 132 -24.73 15.48 -1.01
CA VAL A 132 -24.05 14.97 0.17
C VAL A 132 -24.43 15.83 1.38
N LYS A 133 -24.78 15.16 2.47
CA LYS A 133 -24.77 15.75 3.81
C LYS A 133 -23.47 15.38 4.49
N PHE A 134 -22.86 16.28 5.25
CA PHE A 134 -21.64 15.98 5.99
C PHE A 134 -21.60 16.73 7.31
N ASP A 135 -20.93 16.14 8.29
CA ASP A 135 -20.64 16.76 9.57
C ASP A 135 -19.13 16.64 9.86
N VAL A 136 -18.52 17.77 10.19
CA VAL A 136 -17.09 17.86 10.50
C VAL A 136 -16.91 17.56 11.97
N VAL A 137 -15.98 16.65 12.29
CA VAL A 137 -15.64 16.32 13.68
C VAL A 137 -14.33 17.04 14.02
N ASP A 138 -14.39 18.00 14.94
CA ASP A 138 -13.26 18.86 15.31
C ASP A 138 -12.08 18.07 15.88
N ASP A 139 -12.37 17.09 16.74
CA ASP A 139 -11.39 16.17 17.34
C ASP A 139 -11.62 14.74 16.82
N PRO A 140 -11.16 14.42 15.59
CA PRO A 140 -11.50 13.17 14.92
C PRO A 140 -10.67 12.01 15.46
N ASP A 141 -11.13 11.40 16.55
CA ASP A 141 -10.67 10.07 16.95
C ASP A 141 -11.53 8.96 16.32
N LYS A 142 -11.01 7.73 16.34
CA LYS A 142 -11.70 6.58 15.75
C LYS A 142 -13.08 6.37 16.39
N THR A 143 -13.21 6.62 17.68
CA THR A 143 -14.45 6.38 18.43
C THR A 143 -15.53 7.40 18.11
N ALA A 144 -15.19 8.69 18.05
CA ALA A 144 -16.06 9.80 17.71
C ALA A 144 -16.56 9.69 16.27
N LEU A 145 -15.67 9.39 15.32
CA LEU A 145 -16.06 9.16 13.92
C LEU A 145 -17.01 7.96 13.80
N THR A 146 -16.69 6.86 14.47
CA THR A 146 -17.54 5.66 14.45
C THR A 146 -18.90 5.90 15.12
N GLN A 147 -18.94 6.67 16.21
CA GLN A 147 -20.18 7.03 16.91
C GLN A 147 -21.06 7.93 16.05
N SER A 148 -20.48 8.94 15.40
CA SER A 148 -21.20 9.83 14.48
C SER A 148 -21.81 9.04 13.32
N TRP A 149 -21.02 8.14 12.71
CA TRP A 149 -21.47 7.23 11.67
C TRP A 149 -22.61 6.31 12.13
N ARG A 150 -22.49 5.70 13.32
CA ARG A 150 -23.55 4.85 13.90
C ARG A 150 -24.83 5.65 14.10
N SER A 151 -24.73 6.85 14.65
CA SER A 151 -25.90 7.73 14.86
C SER A 151 -26.65 7.98 13.56
N TRP A 152 -25.95 8.27 12.47
CA TRP A 152 -26.57 8.53 11.17
C TRP A 152 -27.21 7.27 10.56
N ILE A 153 -26.57 6.11 10.72
CA ILE A 153 -27.15 4.84 10.27
C ILE A 153 -28.39 4.47 11.08
N GLU A 154 -28.33 4.58 12.41
CA GLU A 154 -29.45 4.27 13.29
C GLU A 154 -30.64 5.19 13.01
N GLU A 155 -30.39 6.48 12.79
CA GLU A 155 -31.42 7.44 12.40
C GLU A 155 -32.07 7.06 11.06
N HIS A 156 -31.27 6.70 10.06
CA HIS A 156 -31.82 6.26 8.78
C HIS A 156 -32.63 4.97 8.91
N ILE A 157 -32.11 3.96 9.61
CA ILE A 157 -32.81 2.69 9.84
C ILE A 157 -34.11 2.92 10.63
N ALA A 158 -34.13 3.84 11.59
CA ALA A 158 -35.33 4.17 12.33
C ALA A 158 -36.44 4.75 11.44
N VAL A 159 -36.06 5.49 10.38
CA VAL A 159 -37.01 6.09 9.42
C VAL A 159 -37.43 5.10 8.33
N THR A 160 -36.48 4.36 7.74
CA THR A 160 -36.73 3.54 6.53
C THR A 160 -36.87 2.05 6.82
N GLY A 161 -36.39 1.58 7.97
CA GLY A 161 -36.30 0.18 8.34
C GLY A 161 -35.22 -0.61 7.58
N LYS A 162 -34.38 0.06 6.78
CA LYS A 162 -33.37 -0.59 5.93
C LYS A 162 -32.00 0.07 6.10
N VAL A 163 -30.95 -0.73 5.91
CA VAL A 163 -29.57 -0.23 5.83
C VAL A 163 -29.36 0.40 4.45
N PRO A 164 -28.62 1.51 4.32
CA PRO A 164 -28.30 2.08 3.02
C PRO A 164 -27.61 1.04 2.12
N PRO A 165 -27.94 0.96 0.82
CA PRO A 165 -27.42 -0.08 -0.08
C PRO A 165 -25.89 -0.20 -0.08
N GLY A 166 -25.16 0.91 0.03
CA GLY A 166 -23.71 0.96 0.04
C GLY A 166 -23.05 0.53 1.36
N ASN A 167 -23.82 0.37 2.43
CA ASN A 167 -23.36 -0.05 3.75
C ASN A 167 -23.72 -1.51 4.06
N ASP A 168 -24.40 -2.19 3.14
CA ASP A 168 -24.69 -3.62 3.28
C ASP A 168 -23.40 -4.46 3.20
N SER A 169 -23.34 -5.52 3.99
CA SER A 169 -22.14 -6.35 4.20
C SER A 169 -21.58 -7.02 2.94
N GLY A 170 -22.37 -7.14 1.87
CA GLY A 170 -21.95 -7.66 0.57
C GLY A 170 -21.61 -6.61 -0.48
N ASN A 171 -21.89 -5.32 -0.23
CA ASN A 171 -21.70 -4.25 -1.20
C ASN A 171 -20.34 -3.57 -1.00
N THR A 172 -19.45 -3.68 -1.99
CA THR A 172 -18.12 -3.06 -1.97
C THR A 172 -18.00 -1.86 -2.92
N THR A 173 -19.09 -1.45 -3.57
CA THR A 173 -19.12 -0.42 -4.62
C THR A 173 -18.54 0.93 -4.15
N TRP A 174 -18.72 1.26 -2.86
CA TRP A 174 -18.26 2.52 -2.25
C TRP A 174 -16.87 2.42 -1.60
N ILE A 175 -16.40 1.21 -1.32
CA ILE A 175 -15.12 0.97 -0.63
C ILE A 175 -14.03 0.68 -1.66
N HIS A 176 -14.39 0.25 -2.87
CA HIS A 176 -13.45 0.02 -3.94
C HIS A 176 -12.93 1.36 -4.47
N GLN A 177 -11.80 1.81 -3.90
CA GLN A 177 -10.90 2.68 -4.66
C GLN A 177 -10.67 1.97 -5.99
N GLN A 178 -11.05 2.63 -7.08
CA GLN A 178 -10.60 2.19 -8.39
C GLN A 178 -9.09 1.97 -8.26
N PRO A 179 -8.55 0.79 -8.62
CA PRO A 179 -7.12 0.61 -8.63
C PRO A 179 -6.58 1.78 -9.45
N LYS A 180 -5.83 2.70 -8.82
CA LYS A 180 -5.21 3.81 -9.53
C LYS A 180 -4.61 3.20 -10.78
N LYS A 181 -5.02 3.66 -11.98
CA LYS A 181 -4.54 3.10 -13.25
C LYS A 181 -3.02 3.00 -13.10
N LYS A 182 -2.50 1.78 -12.99
CA LYS A 182 -1.08 1.58 -12.72
C LYS A 182 -0.33 2.27 -13.85
N LYS A 183 0.44 3.31 -13.52
CA LYS A 183 1.19 4.06 -14.52
C LYS A 183 2.06 3.07 -15.29
N THR A 184 2.00 3.13 -16.61
CA THR A 184 2.91 2.38 -17.47
C THR A 184 4.33 2.89 -17.23
N ASP A 185 5.32 2.02 -17.36
CA ASP A 185 6.71 2.44 -17.17
C ASP A 185 7.08 3.58 -18.13
N LEU A 186 7.80 4.57 -17.63
CA LEU A 186 8.21 5.72 -18.42
C LEU A 186 9.30 5.31 -19.42
N ARG A 187 9.13 5.76 -20.66
CA ARG A 187 10.08 5.58 -21.76
C ARG A 187 10.91 6.85 -21.89
N LEU A 188 12.22 6.75 -21.71
CA LEU A 188 13.11 7.92 -21.73
C LEU A 188 13.44 8.39 -23.15
N THR A 189 13.35 7.50 -24.14
CA THR A 189 13.67 7.81 -25.53
C THR A 189 12.55 7.40 -26.48
N PRO A 190 12.40 8.07 -27.64
CA PRO A 190 11.40 7.70 -28.66
C PRO A 190 11.68 6.38 -29.38
N GLY A 191 12.78 5.69 -29.06
CA GLY A 191 13.18 4.41 -29.66
C GLY A 191 14.64 4.38 -30.15
N ARG A 192 15.15 3.17 -30.38
CA ARG A 192 16.58 2.84 -30.65
C ARG A 192 17.22 3.56 -31.85
N ARG A 193 16.44 4.10 -32.79
CA ARG A 193 16.95 4.74 -34.03
C ARG A 193 16.87 6.26 -34.03
N VAL A 194 16.54 6.87 -32.90
CA VAL A 194 16.43 8.33 -32.77
C VAL A 194 17.65 8.84 -32.01
N GLN A 195 18.38 9.78 -32.60
CA GLN A 195 19.43 10.50 -31.87
C GLN A 195 18.78 11.37 -30.80
N LEU A 196 19.23 11.22 -29.55
CA LEU A 196 18.81 12.09 -28.48
C LEU A 196 19.35 13.50 -28.70
N THR A 197 18.48 14.49 -28.56
CA THR A 197 18.86 15.90 -28.59
C THR A 197 19.61 16.32 -27.32
N VAL A 198 19.48 15.54 -26.25
CA VAL A 198 20.01 15.81 -24.91
C VAL A 198 20.75 14.58 -24.37
N PRO A 199 21.80 14.76 -23.55
CA PRO A 199 22.45 13.66 -22.83
C PRO A 199 21.47 12.84 -21.98
N LEU A 200 21.75 11.55 -21.84
CA LEU A 200 20.91 10.65 -21.06
C LEU A 200 20.97 10.96 -19.57
N GLU A 201 22.13 11.43 -19.09
CA GLU A 201 22.33 11.93 -17.73
C GLU A 201 21.36 13.07 -17.39
N ASP A 202 21.17 14.03 -18.31
CA ASP A 202 20.28 15.17 -18.12
C ASP A 202 18.80 14.76 -18.15
N LEU A 203 18.47 13.69 -18.88
CA LEU A 203 17.13 13.09 -18.85
C LEU A 203 16.85 12.43 -17.50
N ILE A 204 17.82 11.68 -16.97
CA ILE A 204 17.71 11.07 -15.64
C ILE A 204 17.57 12.15 -14.57
N ASP A 205 18.41 13.18 -14.61
CA ASP A 205 18.39 14.28 -13.64
C ASP A 205 17.03 15.00 -13.61
N ARG A 206 16.47 15.32 -14.79
CA ARG A 206 15.12 15.89 -14.87
C ARG A 206 14.06 14.94 -14.33
N LEU A 207 14.11 13.67 -14.73
CA LEU A 207 13.14 12.67 -14.32
C LEU A 207 13.07 12.53 -12.79
N VAL A 208 14.22 12.43 -12.11
CA VAL A 208 14.25 12.26 -10.65
C VAL A 208 13.90 13.54 -9.89
N LYS A 209 14.07 14.71 -10.50
CA LYS A 209 13.70 16.01 -9.91
C LYS A 209 12.23 16.38 -10.12
N GLU A 210 11.66 16.03 -11.27
CA GLU A 210 10.27 16.31 -11.62
C GLU A 210 9.30 15.38 -10.88
N ASN A 211 9.73 14.15 -10.58
CA ASN A 211 8.90 13.13 -9.97
C ASN A 211 9.33 12.87 -8.52
N LYS A 212 8.35 12.89 -7.60
CA LYS A 212 8.61 12.69 -6.17
C LYS A 212 9.29 11.38 -5.85
N VAL A 213 8.84 10.28 -6.46
CA VAL A 213 9.38 8.94 -6.25
C VAL A 213 9.61 8.29 -7.61
N VAL A 214 10.84 7.84 -7.86
CA VAL A 214 11.22 7.19 -9.11
C VAL A 214 11.96 5.89 -8.81
N ALA A 215 11.49 4.79 -9.40
CA ALA A 215 12.05 3.46 -9.22
C ALA A 215 12.61 2.91 -10.54
N PHE A 216 13.93 2.79 -10.61
CA PHE A 216 14.62 2.10 -11.71
C PHE A 216 14.69 0.61 -11.39
N ILE A 217 13.93 -0.20 -12.14
CA ILE A 217 13.73 -1.62 -11.87
C ILE A 217 14.10 -2.47 -13.09
N LYS A 218 14.26 -3.79 -12.89
CA LYS A 218 14.43 -4.76 -13.97
C LYS A 218 13.08 -5.37 -14.33
N GLY A 219 12.63 -5.16 -15.56
CA GLY A 219 11.26 -5.45 -15.99
C GLY A 219 10.33 -4.28 -15.68
N SER A 220 9.02 -4.55 -15.73
CA SER A 220 7.98 -3.55 -15.48
C SER A 220 7.40 -3.67 -14.08
N ARG A 221 6.68 -2.62 -13.64
CA ARG A 221 5.87 -2.66 -12.42
C ARG A 221 4.88 -3.82 -12.38
N ASN A 222 4.32 -4.18 -13.54
CA ASN A 222 3.33 -5.24 -13.68
C ASN A 222 3.96 -6.62 -13.88
N ALA A 223 5.15 -6.68 -14.47
CA ALA A 223 5.91 -7.89 -14.73
C ALA A 223 7.40 -7.67 -14.36
N PRO A 224 7.73 -7.65 -13.06
CA PRO A 224 9.12 -7.52 -12.62
C PRO A 224 9.90 -8.79 -13.00
N LEU A 225 11.07 -8.61 -13.60
CA LEU A 225 11.92 -9.71 -14.09
C LEU A 225 13.02 -10.10 -13.09
N CYS A 226 13.00 -9.51 -11.90
CA CYS A 226 13.99 -9.75 -10.85
C CYS A 226 13.32 -9.72 -9.47
N GLY A 227 13.62 -10.70 -8.61
CA GLY A 227 13.05 -10.77 -7.26
C GLY A 227 13.34 -9.55 -6.38
N PHE A 228 14.49 -8.89 -6.56
CA PHE A 228 14.81 -7.63 -5.88
C PHE A 228 13.89 -6.48 -6.34
N SER A 229 13.62 -6.40 -7.65
CA SER A 229 12.68 -5.43 -8.22
C SER A 229 11.25 -5.69 -7.76
N GLN A 230 10.83 -6.96 -7.71
CA GLN A 230 9.52 -7.35 -7.21
C GLN A 230 9.31 -6.91 -5.76
N ARG A 231 10.32 -7.07 -4.89
CA ARG A 231 10.24 -6.62 -3.49
C ARG A 231 10.13 -5.11 -3.36
N VAL A 232 10.90 -4.34 -4.13
CA VAL A 232 10.78 -2.87 -4.14
C VAL A 232 9.39 -2.42 -4.60
N VAL A 233 8.87 -3.00 -5.68
CA VAL A 233 7.49 -2.72 -6.13
C VAL A 233 6.50 -3.04 -5.01
N ALA A 234 6.58 -4.20 -4.37
CA ALA A 234 5.67 -4.58 -3.29
C ALA A 234 5.72 -3.60 -2.10
N ILE A 235 6.90 -3.14 -1.71
CA ILE A 235 7.06 -2.13 -0.65
C ILE A 235 6.38 -0.83 -1.04
N LEU A 236 6.67 -0.29 -2.22
CA LEU A 236 6.11 1.00 -2.66
C LEU A 236 4.57 0.93 -2.79
N GLU A 237 4.04 -0.16 -3.34
CA GLU A 237 2.60 -0.41 -3.43
C GLU A 237 1.95 -0.53 -2.04
N SER A 238 2.60 -1.21 -1.09
CA SER A 238 2.09 -1.33 0.29
C SER A 238 2.01 0.02 1.02
N GLN A 239 2.88 0.97 0.67
CA GLN A 239 2.86 2.33 1.20
C GLN A 239 1.78 3.21 0.55
N GLY A 240 1.16 2.74 -0.54
CA GLY A 240 0.12 3.47 -1.27
C GLY A 240 0.62 4.75 -1.94
N VAL A 241 1.92 4.86 -2.18
CA VAL A 241 2.55 6.06 -2.73
C VAL A 241 2.48 6.05 -4.25
N ASP A 242 2.31 7.22 -4.85
CA ASP A 242 2.44 7.36 -6.29
C ASP A 242 3.93 7.43 -6.66
N TYR A 243 4.33 6.68 -7.67
CA TYR A 243 5.71 6.61 -8.12
C TYR A 243 5.79 6.25 -9.60
N GLU A 244 6.86 6.72 -10.24
CA GLU A 244 7.22 6.36 -11.61
C GLU A 244 8.18 5.17 -11.62
N SER A 245 7.96 4.22 -12.53
CA SER A 245 8.86 3.09 -12.74
C SER A 245 9.48 3.13 -14.13
N ILE A 246 10.74 2.72 -14.21
CA ILE A 246 11.50 2.68 -15.47
C ILE A 246 12.17 1.33 -15.57
N ASP A 247 11.90 0.62 -16.66
CA ASP A 247 12.58 -0.64 -16.97
C ASP A 247 13.97 -0.36 -17.53
N VAL A 248 14.98 -0.74 -16.77
CA VAL A 248 16.38 -0.57 -17.15
C VAL A 248 16.83 -1.62 -18.17
N LEU A 249 16.02 -2.64 -18.44
CA LEU A 249 16.27 -3.68 -19.45
C LEU A 249 15.65 -3.33 -20.81
N ASP A 250 14.88 -2.24 -20.91
CA ASP A 250 14.28 -1.83 -22.18
C ASP A 250 15.35 -1.24 -23.12
N GLU A 251 15.97 -2.11 -23.91
CA GLU A 251 16.95 -1.73 -24.92
C GLU A 251 16.36 -1.01 -26.14
N GLU A 252 15.03 -0.93 -26.27
CA GLU A 252 14.39 -0.18 -27.34
C GLU A 252 14.22 1.29 -26.96
N HIS A 253 13.75 1.57 -25.75
CA HIS A 253 13.44 2.93 -25.29
C HIS A 253 14.41 3.48 -24.25
N ASN A 254 15.25 2.65 -23.63
CA ASN A 254 16.16 3.03 -22.54
C ASN A 254 17.59 2.49 -22.77
N ASN A 255 18.04 2.39 -24.03
CA ASN A 255 19.38 1.91 -24.36
C ASN A 255 20.48 2.75 -23.66
N GLY A 256 21.43 2.08 -23.02
CA GLY A 256 22.51 2.71 -22.26
C GLY A 256 22.13 3.22 -20.86
N LEU A 257 20.85 3.15 -20.47
CA LEU A 257 20.38 3.64 -19.17
C LEU A 257 21.09 2.97 -17.99
N ARG A 258 21.38 1.67 -18.06
CA ARG A 258 21.97 0.94 -16.93
C ARG A 258 23.35 1.47 -16.59
N GLU A 259 24.20 1.64 -17.60
CA GLU A 259 25.57 2.09 -17.47
C GLU A 259 25.61 3.56 -17.06
N THR A 260 24.79 4.39 -17.69
CA THR A 260 24.67 5.81 -17.35
C THR A 260 24.15 6.00 -15.93
N LEU A 261 23.09 5.30 -15.53
CA LEU A 261 22.50 5.45 -14.20
C LEU A 261 23.48 5.03 -13.10
N LYS A 262 24.21 3.92 -13.27
CA LYS A 262 25.25 3.50 -12.31
C LYS A 262 26.30 4.59 -12.06
N ARG A 263 26.66 5.33 -13.11
CA ARG A 263 27.62 6.44 -13.02
C ARG A 263 26.99 7.66 -12.37
N TYR A 264 25.78 8.02 -12.80
CA TYR A 264 25.02 9.16 -12.27
C TYR A 264 24.79 9.04 -10.76
N SER A 265 24.32 7.88 -10.31
CA SER A 265 23.96 7.63 -8.92
C SER A 265 25.12 7.16 -8.04
N ASN A 266 26.28 6.91 -8.64
CA ASN A 266 27.42 6.24 -8.01
C ASN A 266 26.99 4.94 -7.28
N TRP A 267 26.05 4.19 -7.86
CA TRP A 267 25.47 3.00 -7.26
C TRP A 267 25.51 1.80 -8.23
N PRO A 268 26.09 0.65 -7.82
CA PRO A 268 26.42 -0.42 -8.78
C PRO A 268 25.25 -1.38 -9.09
N THR A 269 24.23 -1.45 -8.24
CA THR A 269 23.17 -2.47 -8.31
C THR A 269 21.80 -1.91 -8.70
N PHE A 270 20.87 -2.80 -9.00
CA PHE A 270 19.48 -2.50 -9.27
C PHE A 270 18.60 -3.43 -8.44
N PRO A 271 17.41 -3.00 -8.00
CA PRO A 271 16.76 -1.72 -8.30
C PRO A 271 17.42 -0.50 -7.62
N GLN A 272 17.16 0.71 -8.13
CA GLN A 272 17.55 1.99 -7.52
C GLN A 272 16.32 2.87 -7.33
N VAL A 273 16.12 3.41 -6.13
CA VAL A 273 14.96 4.26 -5.82
C VAL A 273 15.41 5.65 -5.43
N PHE A 274 14.82 6.63 -6.08
CA PHE A 274 15.02 8.05 -5.83
C PHE A 274 13.77 8.64 -5.18
N VAL A 275 13.98 9.53 -4.22
CA VAL A 275 12.92 10.32 -3.59
C VAL A 275 13.36 11.78 -3.58
N ASN A 276 12.53 12.67 -4.12
CA ASN A 276 12.80 14.12 -4.22
C ASN A 276 14.16 14.43 -4.88
N GLY A 277 14.51 13.71 -5.95
CA GLY A 277 15.78 13.88 -6.67
C GLY A 277 16.99 13.19 -6.04
N GLU A 278 16.88 12.65 -4.82
CA GLU A 278 17.99 12.01 -4.11
C GLU A 278 17.90 10.48 -4.13
N LEU A 279 19.04 9.80 -4.26
CA LEU A 279 19.11 8.35 -4.18
C LEU A 279 18.88 7.88 -2.75
N VAL A 280 17.82 7.12 -2.52
CA VAL A 280 17.56 6.46 -1.23
C VAL A 280 18.37 5.16 -1.12
N GLY A 281 18.43 4.39 -2.22
CA GLY A 281 19.23 3.18 -2.29
C GLY A 281 18.59 2.06 -3.11
N GLY A 282 19.08 0.85 -2.89
CA GLY A 282 18.56 -0.37 -3.53
C GLY A 282 17.58 -1.17 -2.67
N CYS A 283 17.30 -2.41 -3.08
CA CYS A 283 16.31 -3.28 -2.44
C CYS A 283 16.56 -3.49 -0.94
N ASP A 284 17.82 -3.72 -0.52
CA ASP A 284 18.13 -4.09 0.86
C ASP A 284 17.94 -2.91 1.83
N ILE A 285 18.32 -1.69 1.39
CA ILE A 285 18.09 -0.47 2.15
C ILE A 285 16.59 -0.21 2.30
N LEU A 286 15.83 -0.31 1.19
CA LEU A 286 14.38 -0.13 1.22
C LEU A 286 13.68 -1.14 2.14
N MET A 287 14.10 -2.42 2.11
CA MET A 287 13.58 -3.43 3.02
C MET A 287 13.87 -3.07 4.48
N SER A 288 15.10 -2.67 4.80
CA SER A 288 15.46 -2.28 6.17
C SER A 288 14.65 -1.07 6.66
N MET A 289 14.47 -0.05 5.83
CA MET A 289 13.66 1.13 6.17
C MET A 289 12.17 0.78 6.32
N TYR A 290 11.67 -0.16 5.53
CA TYR A 290 10.31 -0.67 5.65
C TYR A 290 10.08 -1.41 6.97
N GLU A 291 11.00 -2.30 7.35
CA GLU A 291 10.94 -3.03 8.62
C GLU A 291 11.01 -2.10 9.84
N LYS A 292 11.78 -1.02 9.75
CA LYS A 292 11.88 0.00 10.81
C LYS A 292 10.72 1.01 10.81
N GLY A 293 9.85 0.99 9.80
CA GLY A 293 8.76 1.95 9.65
C GLY A 293 9.18 3.37 9.22
N GLU A 294 10.44 3.55 8.84
CA GLU A 294 11.01 4.86 8.44
C GLU A 294 10.58 5.27 7.03
N ILE A 295 10.30 4.29 6.16
CA ILE A 295 9.98 4.52 4.75
C ILE A 295 8.67 5.29 4.54
N ALA A 296 7.70 5.12 5.45
CA ALA A 296 6.40 5.79 5.37
C ALA A 296 6.53 7.31 5.48
N SER A 297 7.44 7.78 6.33
CA SER A 297 7.71 9.21 6.53
C SER A 297 8.44 9.79 5.32
N LEU A 298 9.44 9.08 4.80
CA LEU A 298 10.23 9.50 3.65
C LEU A 298 9.39 9.67 2.37
N LEU A 299 8.45 8.77 2.12
CA LEU A 299 7.63 8.82 0.90
C LEU A 299 6.46 9.82 0.99
N LYS A 300 6.06 10.20 2.20
CA LYS A 300 4.94 11.14 2.44
C LYS A 300 5.38 12.59 2.55
N SER A 301 6.62 12.88 2.96
CA SER A 301 7.22 14.24 2.97
C SER A 301 7.31 14.80 1.56
#